data_AF-A0A2H6N8Y0-F1
#
_entry.id   AF-A0A2H6N8Y0-F1
#
_cell.length_a   1.000
_cell.length_b   1.000
_cell.length_c   1.000
_cell.angle_alpha   90.00
_cell.angle_beta   90.00
_cell.angle_gamma   90.00
#
_symmetry.space_group_name_H-M   'P 1'
#
loop_
_entity.id
_entity.type
_entity.pdbx_description
1 polymer ?
#
loop_
_entity_poly.entity_id
_entity_poly.type
_entity_poly.pdbx_seq_one_letter_code
_entity_poly.pdbx_strand_id
1 'polypeptide(L)'
;LPSLKELLVEAKRHQVSVIFDLLPLEDLHYERLVNITVETILQSGIDQQLILWLPTKFRKEVRLWAPGFRHIYGLESLDNKTRRFPRVNLAYQKLSSTEIREYHRNNISVNLFVVHAPWLF
;
A
#
# COMPACT_ATOMS: atom_id res chain seq x y z
N LEU A 1 2.53 -7.56 -21.22
CA LEU A 1 2.16 -7.06 -19.88
C LEU A 1 1.33 -5.79 -20.09
N PRO A 2 0.18 -5.64 -19.41
CA PRO A 2 -0.57 -4.39 -19.48
C PRO A 2 0.26 -3.24 -18.90
N SER A 3 0.11 -2.05 -19.43
CA SER A 3 0.66 -0.83 -18.86
C SER A 3 -0.08 -0.44 -17.57
N LEU A 4 0.56 0.36 -16.72
CA LEU A 4 -0.09 0.92 -15.53
C LEU A 4 -1.36 1.70 -15.89
N LYS A 5 -1.34 2.43 -17.02
CA LYS A 5 -2.49 3.20 -17.49
C LYS A 5 -3.69 2.30 -17.82
N GLU A 6 -3.47 1.19 -18.52
CA GLU A 6 -4.53 0.22 -18.84
C GLU A 6 -5.08 -0.42 -17.56
N LEU A 7 -4.21 -0.80 -16.62
CA LEU A 7 -4.65 -1.35 -15.33
C LEU A 7 -5.54 -0.36 -14.57
N LEU A 8 -5.17 0.91 -14.52
CA LEU A 8 -5.93 1.95 -13.81
C LEU A 8 -7.30 2.23 -14.48
N VAL A 9 -7.38 2.13 -15.81
CA VAL A 9 -8.65 2.23 -16.54
C VAL A 9 -9.59 1.10 -16.12
N GLU A 10 -9.10 -0.13 -16.04
CA GLU A 10 -9.91 -1.28 -15.60
C GLU A 10 -10.27 -1.17 -14.11
N ALA A 11 -9.34 -0.79 -13.25
CA ALA A 11 -9.61 -0.59 -11.83
C ALA A 11 -10.69 0.48 -11.59
N LYS A 12 -10.64 1.59 -12.34
CA LYS A 12 -11.68 2.62 -12.35
C LYS A 12 -13.01 2.08 -12.84
N ARG A 13 -13.03 1.36 -13.97
CA ARG A 13 -14.25 0.78 -14.55
C ARG A 13 -14.95 -0.16 -13.57
N HIS A 14 -14.17 -0.98 -12.86
CA HIS A 14 -14.70 -2.00 -11.96
C HIS A 14 -14.77 -1.55 -10.49
N GLN A 15 -14.40 -0.31 -10.17
CA GLN A 15 -14.37 0.22 -8.79
C GLN A 15 -13.54 -0.65 -7.83
N VAL A 16 -12.43 -1.19 -8.34
CA VAL A 16 -11.54 -2.08 -7.57
C VAL A 16 -10.39 -1.26 -6.99
N SER A 17 -10.07 -1.53 -5.73
CA SER A 17 -8.92 -0.91 -5.07
C SER A 17 -7.60 -1.53 -5.55
N VAL A 18 -6.57 -0.71 -5.73
CA VAL A 18 -5.25 -1.15 -6.19
C VAL A 18 -4.21 -0.84 -5.12
N ILE A 19 -3.45 -1.87 -4.73
CA ILE A 19 -2.28 -1.70 -3.85
C ILE A 19 -1.05 -1.45 -4.70
N PHE A 20 -0.35 -0.36 -4.40
CA PHE A 20 0.96 -0.06 -4.96
C PHE A 20 2.03 -0.43 -3.96
N ASP A 21 2.96 -1.27 -4.40
CA ASP A 21 4.21 -1.60 -3.72
C ASP A 21 5.35 -1.38 -4.73
N LEU A 22 6.16 -0.34 -4.49
CA LEU A 22 7.19 0.09 -5.45
C LEU A 22 8.54 -0.44 -5.01
N LEU A 23 9.18 -1.20 -5.90
CA LEU A 23 10.44 -1.89 -5.67
C LEU A 23 11.35 -1.77 -6.90
N PRO A 24 12.69 -1.89 -6.73
CA PRO A 24 13.39 -2.00 -5.45
C PRO A 24 13.57 -0.64 -4.78
N LEU A 25 13.46 -0.61 -3.44
CA LEU A 25 13.59 0.62 -2.64
C LEU A 25 14.98 1.30 -2.75
N GLU A 26 16.01 0.55 -3.14
CA GLU A 26 17.41 1.01 -3.19
C GLU A 26 17.81 1.58 -4.57
N ASP A 27 16.87 1.66 -5.51
CA ASP A 27 17.12 2.21 -6.84
C ASP A 27 17.52 3.70 -6.80
N LEU A 28 18.56 4.09 -7.54
CA LEU A 28 19.03 5.48 -7.65
C LEU A 28 17.99 6.42 -8.27
N HIS A 29 17.03 5.86 -9.00
CA HIS A 29 15.93 6.56 -9.67
C HIS A 29 14.58 6.29 -9.00
N TYR A 30 14.56 5.79 -7.75
CA TYR A 30 13.32 5.50 -7.03
C TYR A 30 12.39 6.71 -6.91
N GLU A 31 12.93 7.92 -6.72
CA GLU A 31 12.13 9.15 -6.70
C GLU A 31 11.40 9.36 -8.03
N ARG A 32 12.09 9.16 -9.16
CA ARG A 32 11.48 9.25 -10.48
C ARG A 32 10.38 8.21 -10.66
N LEU A 33 10.61 6.97 -10.20
CA LEU A 33 9.60 5.90 -10.22
C LEU A 33 8.35 6.32 -9.43
N VAL A 34 8.52 6.88 -8.23
CA VAL A 34 7.41 7.42 -7.41
C VAL A 34 6.68 8.51 -8.18
N ASN A 35 7.39 9.51 -8.68
CA ASN A 35 6.79 10.67 -9.34
C ASN A 35 5.97 10.26 -10.58
N ILE A 36 6.55 9.46 -11.47
CA ILE A 36 5.86 8.98 -12.68
C ILE A 36 4.65 8.12 -12.31
N THR A 37 4.76 7.28 -11.28
CA THR A 37 3.64 6.44 -10.83
C THR A 37 2.49 7.30 -10.30
N VAL A 38 2.78 8.26 -9.42
CA VAL A 38 1.76 9.15 -8.85
C VAL A 38 1.12 10.00 -9.93
N GLU A 39 1.91 10.58 -10.83
CA GLU A 39 1.41 11.34 -11.98
C GLU A 39 0.49 10.50 -12.86
N THR A 40 0.90 9.27 -13.18
CA THR A 40 0.08 8.34 -13.99
C THR A 40 -1.24 8.02 -13.30
N ILE A 41 -1.22 7.79 -11.98
CA ILE A 41 -2.44 7.55 -11.19
C ILE A 41 -3.36 8.77 -11.25
N LEU A 42 -2.85 9.97 -11.00
CA LEU A 42 -3.64 11.20 -11.01
C LEU A 42 -4.25 11.47 -12.40
N GLN A 43 -3.46 11.29 -13.47
CA GLN A 43 -3.91 11.47 -14.85
C GLN A 43 -4.95 10.43 -15.30
N SER A 44 -5.00 9.24 -14.67
CA SER A 44 -6.03 8.23 -14.98
C SER A 44 -7.43 8.67 -14.55
N GLY A 45 -7.53 9.62 -13.61
CA GLY A 45 -8.79 10.06 -13.03
C GLY A 45 -9.56 8.94 -12.33
N ILE A 46 -8.88 7.90 -11.86
CA ILE A 46 -9.42 6.95 -10.89
C ILE A 46 -9.71 7.70 -9.58
N ASP A 47 -10.74 7.28 -8.83
CA ASP A 47 -10.96 7.80 -7.49
C ASP A 47 -9.72 7.49 -6.63
N GLN A 48 -9.09 8.53 -6.10
CA GLN A 48 -7.90 8.40 -5.26
C GLN A 48 -8.14 7.51 -4.03
N GLN A 49 -9.39 7.42 -3.55
CA GLN A 49 -9.75 6.54 -2.44
C GLN A 49 -9.58 5.06 -2.79
N LEU A 50 -9.56 4.67 -4.07
CA LEU A 50 -9.28 3.29 -4.49
C LEU A 50 -7.78 2.96 -4.43
N ILE A 51 -6.90 3.95 -4.25
CA ILE A 51 -5.46 3.78 -4.25
C ILE A 51 -4.97 3.48 -2.83
N LEU A 52 -4.36 2.31 -2.66
CA LEU A 52 -3.71 1.87 -1.43
C LEU A 52 -2.19 2.00 -1.58
N TRP A 53 -1.59 2.97 -0.88
CA TRP A 53 -0.20 3.35 -1.08
C TRP A 53 0.72 2.79 0.02
N LEU A 54 1.48 1.74 -0.32
CA LEU A 54 2.44 1.09 0.59
C LEU A 54 3.84 1.74 0.67
N PRO A 55 4.38 2.44 -0.35
CA PRO A 55 5.74 3.00 -0.28
C PRO A 55 5.98 3.91 0.92
N THR A 56 7.11 3.69 1.60
CA THR A 56 7.54 4.44 2.78
C THR A 56 8.37 5.67 2.43
N LYS A 57 9.30 5.56 1.47
CA LYS A 57 10.05 6.69 0.92
C LYS A 57 9.11 7.65 0.20
N PHE A 58 9.40 8.96 0.31
CA PHE A 58 8.62 10.04 -0.30
C PHE A 58 7.14 10.12 0.12
N ARG A 59 6.74 9.42 1.19
CA ARG A 59 5.32 9.36 1.62
C ARG A 59 4.75 10.72 2.01
N LYS A 60 5.57 11.63 2.58
CA LYS A 60 5.10 12.96 2.99
C LYS A 60 4.73 13.80 1.76
N GLU A 61 5.57 13.74 0.74
CA GLU A 61 5.44 14.40 -0.54
C GLU A 61 4.22 13.85 -1.29
N VAL A 62 4.10 12.52 -1.39
CA VAL A 62 2.92 11.88 -2.01
C VAL A 62 1.63 12.26 -1.31
N ARG A 63 1.62 12.41 0.03
CA ARG A 63 0.44 12.84 0.77
C ARG A 63 0.03 14.28 0.42
N LEU A 64 0.99 15.15 0.09
CA LEU A 64 0.70 16.52 -0.34
C LEU A 64 0.16 16.53 -1.78
N TRP A 65 0.74 15.72 -2.67
CA TRP A 65 0.37 15.70 -4.09
C TRP A 65 -0.92 14.92 -4.38
N ALA A 66 -1.16 13.84 -3.64
CA ALA A 66 -2.29 12.93 -3.81
C ALA A 66 -2.97 12.66 -2.46
N PRO A 67 -3.60 13.66 -1.84
CA PRO A 67 -4.15 13.57 -0.48
C PRO A 67 -5.27 12.53 -0.33
N GLY A 68 -5.89 12.11 -1.43
CA GLY A 68 -6.93 11.07 -1.41
C GLY A 68 -6.39 9.64 -1.34
N PHE A 69 -5.08 9.42 -1.53
CA PHE A 69 -4.49 8.09 -1.44
C PHE A 69 -4.64 7.54 -0.01
N ARG A 70 -5.10 6.30 0.09
CA ARG A 70 -5.15 5.57 1.36
C ARG A 70 -3.77 4.99 1.65
N HIS A 71 -3.01 5.67 2.49
CA HIS A 71 -1.71 5.17 2.94
C HIS A 71 -1.88 3.94 3.84
N ILE A 72 -1.22 2.86 3.46
CA ILE A 72 -1.12 1.61 4.22
C ILE A 72 0.35 1.36 4.60
N TYR A 73 0.58 0.57 5.64
CA TYR A 73 1.89 0.48 6.29
C TYR A 73 2.42 -0.95 6.35
N GLY A 74 3.70 -1.16 6.02
CA GLY A 74 4.38 -2.44 6.20
C GLY A 74 4.89 -2.63 7.64
N LEU A 75 5.56 -3.76 7.88
CA LEU A 75 6.08 -4.14 9.20
C LEU A 75 7.15 -3.14 9.70
N GLU A 76 8.00 -2.65 8.80
CA GLU A 76 9.05 -1.68 9.10
C GLU A 76 8.51 -0.34 9.63
N SER A 77 7.23 -0.05 9.40
CA SER A 77 6.59 1.15 9.94
C SER A 77 6.13 0.98 11.39
N LEU A 78 5.98 -0.26 11.88
CA LEU A 78 5.35 -0.57 13.18
C LEU A 78 6.27 -0.44 14.40
N ASP A 79 7.59 -0.36 14.20
CA ASP A 79 8.56 -0.17 15.31
C ASP A 79 8.34 1.16 16.05
N ASN A 80 7.66 2.13 15.44
CA ASN A 80 7.34 3.39 16.07
C ASN A 80 6.03 3.31 16.87
N LYS A 81 6.15 2.83 18.12
CA LYS A 81 5.05 2.64 19.09
C LYS A 81 4.18 3.88 19.38
N THR A 82 4.60 5.07 18.95
CA THR A 82 3.85 6.31 19.15
C THR A 82 2.87 6.64 18.02
N ARG A 83 3.00 6.00 16.84
CA ARG A 83 2.11 6.24 15.69
C ARG A 83 1.01 5.19 15.62
N ARG A 84 -0.23 5.64 15.62
CA ARG A 84 -1.39 4.80 15.25
C ARG A 84 -1.44 4.64 13.74
N PHE A 85 -1.28 3.41 13.26
CA PHE A 85 -1.43 3.06 11.85
C PHE A 85 -2.80 2.42 11.63
N PRO A 86 -3.75 3.11 10.97
CA PRO A 86 -5.11 2.58 10.84
C PRO A 86 -5.20 1.33 9.95
N ARG A 87 -4.22 1.14 9.04
CA ARG A 87 -4.18 0.03 8.09
C ARG A 87 -2.76 -0.47 7.87
N VAL A 88 -2.54 -1.77 7.98
CA VAL A 88 -1.24 -2.42 7.76
C VAL A 88 -1.34 -3.52 6.69
N ASN A 89 -0.25 -3.75 5.96
CA ASN A 89 -0.11 -4.82 4.98
C ASN A 89 1.05 -5.72 5.39
N LEU A 90 0.75 -6.93 5.83
CA LEU A 90 1.72 -7.80 6.52
C LEU A 90 1.76 -9.19 5.89
N ALA A 91 2.96 -9.76 5.84
CA ALA A 91 3.13 -11.14 5.40
C ALA A 91 2.54 -12.08 6.45
N TYR A 92 1.68 -13.01 6.03
CA TYR A 92 0.98 -13.94 6.93
C TYR A 92 1.94 -14.69 7.87
N GLN A 93 3.06 -15.17 7.33
CA GLN A 93 4.06 -15.96 8.07
C GLN A 93 4.79 -15.18 9.16
N LYS A 94 4.69 -13.84 9.16
CA LYS A 94 5.36 -12.97 10.14
C LYS A 94 4.46 -12.58 11.31
N LEU A 95 3.28 -13.20 11.44
CA LEU A 95 2.30 -12.86 12.46
C LEU A 95 1.85 -14.06 13.29
N SER A 96 1.89 -13.90 14.60
CA SER A 96 1.23 -14.78 15.56
C SER A 96 -0.26 -14.47 15.67
N SER A 97 -1.05 -15.46 16.11
CA SER A 97 -2.48 -15.24 16.41
C SER A 97 -2.70 -14.20 17.51
N THR A 98 -1.72 -14.02 18.41
CA THR A 98 -1.71 -12.99 19.45
C THR A 98 -1.57 -11.59 18.87
N GLU A 99 -0.65 -11.37 17.92
CA GLU A 99 -0.47 -10.06 17.27
C GLU A 99 -1.70 -9.68 16.44
N ILE A 100 -2.31 -10.63 15.73
CA ILE A 100 -3.56 -10.37 14.98
C ILE A 100 -4.67 -9.90 15.93
N ARG A 101 -4.84 -10.57 17.08
CA ARG A 101 -5.82 -10.16 18.10
C ARG A 101 -5.51 -8.78 18.67
N GLU A 102 -4.23 -8.45 18.84
CA GLU A 102 -3.81 -7.14 19.34
C GLU A 102 -4.09 -6.02 18.34
N TYR A 103 -3.81 -6.22 17.04
CA TYR A 103 -4.19 -5.25 16.01
C TYR A 103 -5.70 -5.00 15.99
N HIS A 104 -6.51 -6.08 16.07
CA HIS A 104 -7.95 -5.95 16.12
C HIS A 104 -8.42 -5.16 17.35
N ARG A 105 -7.89 -5.45 18.55
CA ARG A 105 -8.20 -4.70 19.78
C ARG A 105 -7.83 -3.22 19.69
N ASN A 106 -6.83 -2.88 18.89
CA ASN A 106 -6.38 -1.51 18.66
C ASN A 106 -7.06 -0.81 17.46
N ASN A 107 -8.10 -1.42 16.86
CA ASN A 107 -8.79 -0.92 15.66
C ASN A 107 -7.86 -0.69 14.46
N ILE A 108 -6.89 -1.59 14.27
CA ILE A 108 -5.98 -1.59 13.13
C ILE A 108 -6.49 -2.63 12.13
N SER A 109 -6.86 -2.19 10.92
CA SER A 109 -7.20 -3.12 9.85
C SER A 109 -5.93 -3.75 9.28
N VAL A 110 -5.95 -5.06 9.08
CA VAL A 110 -4.81 -5.83 8.55
C VAL A 110 -5.17 -6.40 7.18
N ASN A 111 -4.37 -6.09 6.17
CA ASN A 111 -4.31 -6.86 4.93
C ASN A 111 -3.19 -7.89 5.03
N LEU A 112 -3.46 -9.14 4.70
CA LEU A 112 -2.51 -10.24 4.77
C LEU A 112 -2.11 -10.67 3.36
N PHE A 113 -0.82 -10.82 3.11
CA PHE A 113 -0.32 -11.40 1.86
C PHE A 113 0.56 -12.62 2.13
N VAL A 114 0.60 -13.53 1.16
CA VAL A 114 1.37 -14.77 1.24
C VAL A 114 2.54 -14.68 0.28
N VAL A 115 3.75 -15.00 0.76
CA VAL A 115 4.94 -14.91 -0.08
C VAL A 115 5.13 -16.21 -0.86
N HIS A 116 5.05 -17.40 -0.24
CA HIS A 116 5.21 -18.71 -0.93
C HIS A 116 4.68 -19.92 -0.10
N ALA A 117 3.42 -19.92 0.37
CA ALA A 117 2.88 -21.07 1.12
C ALA A 117 1.38 -21.33 0.83
N PRO A 118 0.90 -22.59 0.90
CA PRO A 118 -0.53 -22.88 0.88
C PRO A 118 -1.24 -22.31 2.12
N TRP A 119 -2.50 -21.92 1.97
CA TRP A 119 -3.35 -21.53 3.10
C TRP A 119 -3.66 -22.78 3.95
N LEU A 120 -3.31 -22.75 5.24
CA LEU A 120 -3.84 -23.67 6.24
C LEU A 120 -4.93 -22.90 6.99
N PHE A 121 -6.18 -23.24 6.74
CA PHE A 121 -7.29 -22.96 7.64
C PHE A 121 -7.37 -24.06 8.69
#